data_AF-A0A3D5KE56-F1
#
_entry.id   AF-A0A3D5KE56-F1
#
_cell.length_a   1.000
_cell.length_b   1.000
_cell.length_c   1.000
_cell.angle_alpha   90.00
_cell.angle_beta   90.00
_cell.angle_gamma   90.00
#
_symmetry.space_group_name_H-M   'P 1'
#
loop_
_entity.id
_entity.type
_entity.pdbx_description
1 polymer ?
#
loop_
_entity_poly.entity_id
_entity_poly.type
_entity_poly.pdbx_seq_one_letter_code
_entity_poly.pdbx_strand_id
1 'polypeptide(L)' 'MAEGIIFGDFTNCINSKDENYHVIAMLKNLLADYKKPVMYNIKTGHCHPMSTIPLATKCIMDTRSKTIKFTL' A
#
# COMPACT_ATOMS: atom_id res chain seq x y z
N MET A 1 -14.23 -6.53 -10.14
CA MET A 1 -13.02 -5.68 -10.21
C MET A 1 -12.56 -5.38 -8.79
N ALA A 2 -11.29 -5.06 -8.56
CA ALA A 2 -10.83 -4.66 -7.23
C ALA A 2 -11.38 -3.27 -6.86
N GLU A 3 -11.77 -3.05 -5.60
CA GLU A 3 -12.33 -1.77 -5.12
C GLU A 3 -11.29 -0.80 -4.53
N GLY A 4 -10.05 -1.24 -4.36
CA GLY A 4 -8.92 -0.43 -3.94
C GLY A 4 -7.67 -1.27 -3.86
N ILE A 5 -6.53 -0.63 -3.60
CA ILE A 5 -5.23 -1.29 -3.48
C ILE A 5 -4.58 -0.89 -2.16
N ILE A 6 -4.03 -1.87 -1.46
CA ILE A 6 -3.18 -1.66 -0.28
C ILE A 6 -1.80 -2.20 -0.61
N PHE A 7 -0.80 -1.34 -0.51
CA PHE A 7 0.60 -1.75 -0.54
C PHE A 7 1.15 -1.94 0.87
N GLY A 8 1.91 -3.02 1.05
CA GLY A 8 2.76 -3.20 2.22
C GLY A 8 3.85 -2.13 2.31
N ASP A 9 4.73 -2.27 3.29
CA ASP A 9 5.93 -1.43 3.37
C ASP A 9 7.04 -1.98 2.46
N PHE A 10 7.69 -1.06 1.77
CA PHE A 10 8.85 -1.34 0.93
C PHE A 10 10.08 -0.79 1.65
N THR A 11 11.00 -1.68 2.04
CA THR A 11 12.27 -1.31 2.70
C THR A 11 13.43 -1.68 1.80
N ASN A 12 14.53 -0.94 1.91
CA ASN A 12 15.79 -1.18 1.17
C ASN A 12 15.64 -1.24 -0.37
N CYS A 13 14.64 -0.57 -0.93
CA CYS A 13 14.52 -0.43 -2.37
C CYS A 13 15.38 0.74 -2.87
N ILE A 14 16.53 0.42 -3.46
CA ILE A 14 17.48 1.39 -4.00
C ILE A 14 17.38 1.36 -5.53
N ASN A 15 17.28 2.55 -6.13
CA ASN A 15 17.38 2.71 -7.58
C ASN A 15 18.83 3.09 -7.93
N SER A 16 19.59 2.14 -8.46
CA SER A 16 21.01 2.35 -8.82
C SER A 16 21.23 3.25 -10.03
N LYS A 17 20.18 3.57 -10.79
CA LYS A 17 20.27 4.44 -11.98
C LYS A 17 19.87 5.88 -11.68
N ASP A 18 18.99 6.09 -10.71
CA ASP A 18 18.56 7.40 -10.24
C ASP A 18 18.19 7.32 -8.77
N GLU A 19 19.10 7.77 -7.91
CA GLU A 19 18.97 7.69 -6.46
C GLU A 19 17.79 8.53 -5.91
N ASN A 20 17.34 9.55 -6.65
CA ASN A 20 16.22 10.40 -6.25
C ASN A 20 14.85 9.79 -6.63
N TYR A 21 14.84 8.80 -7.52
CA TYR A 21 13.62 8.13 -7.96
C TYR A 21 13.32 6.91 -7.09
N HIS A 22 12.64 7.17 -5.98
CA HIS A 22 12.24 6.16 -5.01
C HIS A 22 10.95 5.42 -5.38
N VAL A 23 10.69 4.27 -4.73
CA VAL A 23 9.49 3.44 -4.95
C VAL A 23 8.19 4.22 -4.84
N ILE A 24 8.08 5.17 -3.91
CA ILE A 24 6.84 5.96 -3.76
C ILE A 24 6.61 6.88 -4.97
N ALA A 25 7.67 7.45 -5.54
CA ALA A 25 7.56 8.25 -6.77
C ALA A 25 7.11 7.36 -7.95
N MET A 26 7.67 6.16 -8.04
CA MET A 26 7.26 5.16 -9.03
C MET A 26 5.80 4.74 -8.88
N LEU A 27 5.34 4.44 -7.67
CA LEU A 27 3.93 4.09 -7.43
C LEU A 27 2.98 5.23 -7.80
N LYS A 28 3.33 6.48 -7.48
CA LYS A 28 2.53 7.66 -7.86
C LYS A 28 2.42 7.81 -9.39
N ASN A 29 3.52 7.59 -10.11
CA ASN A 29 3.52 7.65 -11.58
C ASN A 29 2.70 6.50 -12.18
N LEU A 30 2.89 5.28 -11.67
CA LEU A 30 2.18 4.08 -12.14
C LEU A 30 0.66 4.19 -11.95
N LEU A 31 0.23 4.83 -10.86
CA LEU A 31 -1.17 4.93 -10.45
C LEU A 31 -1.79 6.30 -10.73
N ALA A 32 -1.14 7.15 -11.54
CA ALA A 32 -1.60 8.52 -11.80
C ALA A 32 -3.03 8.57 -12.36
N ASP A 33 -3.39 7.61 -13.22
CA ASP A 33 -4.72 7.49 -13.83
C ASP A 33 -5.66 6.53 -13.06
N TYR A 34 -5.21 5.97 -11.94
CA TYR A 34 -6.00 5.04 -11.14
C TYR A 34 -7.00 5.79 -10.26
N LYS A 35 -8.30 5.59 -10.51
CA LYS A 35 -9.38 6.36 -9.89
C LYS A 35 -9.93 5.79 -8.59
N LYS A 36 -9.41 4.65 -8.12
CA LYS A 36 -9.87 4.00 -6.88
C LYS A 36 -8.90 4.25 -5.72
N PRO A 37 -9.35 4.07 -4.47
CA PRO A 37 -8.50 4.29 -3.29
C PRO A 37 -7.22 3.47 -3.31
N VAL A 38 -6.11 4.11 -2.94
CA VAL A 38 -4.81 3.48 -2.76
C VAL A 38 -4.23 3.91 -1.42
N MET A 39 -3.75 2.95 -0.64
CA MET A 39 -2.95 3.19 0.56
C MET A 39 -1.63 2.40 0.47
N TYR A 40 -0.59 2.89 1.12
CA TYR A 40 0.71 2.25 1.18
C TYR A 40 1.28 2.33 2.61
N ASN A 41 2.41 1.65 2.85
CA ASN A 41 3.10 1.62 4.14
C ASN A 41 2.30 0.89 5.25
N ILE A 42 1.52 -0.13 4.87
CA ILE A 42 0.94 -1.06 5.83
C ILE A 42 2.03 -2.06 6.23
N LYS A 43 2.21 -2.31 7.53
CA LYS A 43 3.23 -3.23 8.05
C LYS A 43 2.84 -4.69 7.80
N THR A 44 2.98 -5.10 6.56
CA THR A 44 2.66 -6.45 6.07
C THR A 44 3.63 -6.82 4.96
N GLY A 45 4.08 -8.06 4.93
CA GLY A 45 5.13 -8.54 4.03
C GLY A 45 6.44 -8.83 4.76
N HIS A 46 7.58 -8.52 4.14
CA HIS A 46 8.90 -8.84 4.71
C HIS A 46 9.38 -7.80 5.74
N CYS A 47 8.50 -7.40 6.67
CA CYS A 47 8.78 -6.43 7.73
C CYS A 47 8.69 -7.05 9.12
N HIS A 48 9.36 -6.44 10.11
CA HIS A 48 9.23 -6.82 11.51
C HIS A 48 9.08 -5.57 12.39
N PRO A 49 8.06 -5.49 13.27
CA PRO A 49 6.93 -6.42 13.40
C PRO A 49 5.98 -6.35 12.19
N MET A 50 5.21 -7.42 11.97
CA MET A 50 4.22 -7.52 10.89
C MET A 50 2.81 -7.72 11.47
N SER A 51 1.83 -7.06 10.84
CA SER A 51 0.41 -7.26 11.09
C SER A 51 -0.14 -8.41 10.24
N THR A 52 -1.00 -9.24 10.87
CA THR A 52 -1.80 -10.24 10.16
C THR A 52 -3.00 -9.57 9.51
N ILE A 53 -3.15 -9.75 8.20
CA ILE A 53 -4.31 -9.27 7.46
C ILE A 53 -5.28 -10.44 7.25
N PRO A 54 -6.52 -10.37 7.78
CA PRO A 54 -7.52 -11.40 7.51
C PRO A 54 -7.87 -11.41 6.03
N LEU A 55 -7.81 -12.60 5.41
CA LEU A 55 -8.20 -12.79 4.02
C LEU A 55 -9.67 -13.19 3.92
N ALA A 56 -10.29 -12.91 2.78
CA ALA A 56 -11.71 -13.20 2.50
C ALA A 56 -12.73 -12.54 3.46
N THR A 57 -12.32 -11.53 4.22
CA THR A 57 -13.21 -10.70 5.04
C THR A 57 -13.58 -9.40 4.31
N LYS A 58 -14.69 -8.78 4.72
CA LYS A 58 -15.04 -7.43 4.28
C LYS A 58 -14.14 -6.42 5.00
N CYS A 59 -13.70 -5.41 4.26
CA CYS A 59 -12.97 -4.29 4.83
C CYS A 59 -13.48 -2.96 4.30
N ILE A 60 -13.32 -1.92 5.12
CA ILE A 60 -13.52 -0.52 4.75
C ILE A 60 -12.16 0.16 4.79
N MET A 61 -11.79 0.79 3.67
CA MET A 61 -10.62 1.64 3.55
C MET A 61 -11.07 3.09 3.47
N ASP A 62 -10.49 3.96 4.31
CA ASP A 62 -10.67 5.40 4.25
C ASP A 62 -9.30 6.08 4.15
N THR A 63 -9.01 6.63 2.96
CA THR A 63 -7.75 7.32 2.65
C THR A 63 -7.62 8.69 3.33
N ARG A 64 -8.74 9.31 3.73
CA ARG A 64 -8.75 10.59 4.44
C ARG A 64 -8.37 10.38 5.91
N SER A 65 -9.01 9.44 6.59
CA SER A 65 -8.67 9.11 8.00
C SER A 65 -7.46 8.17 8.12
N LYS A 66 -6.98 7.61 7.00
CA LYS A 66 -5.88 6.64 6.94
C LYS A 66 -6.19 5.38 7.76
N THR A 67 -7.43 4.90 7.68
CA THR A 67 -7.87 3.71 8.43
C THR A 67 -8.27 2.57 7.50
N ILE A 68 -7.98 1.34 7.96
CA ILE A 68 -8.49 0.10 7.36
C ILE A 68 -9.20 -0.64 8.50
N LYS A 69 -10.48 -0.96 8.30
CA LYS A 69 -11.30 -1.67 9.27
C LYS A 69 -11.78 -2.98 8.67
N PHE A 70 -11.58 -4.08 9.37
CA PHE A 70 -12.06 -5.40 8.97
C PHE A 70 -13.34 -5.72 9.75
N THR A 71 -14.33 -6.31 9.08
CA THR A 71 -15.57 -6.76 9.72
C THR A 71 -15.54 -8.28 9.80
N LEU A 72 -15.41 -8.80 11.01
CA LEU A 72 -15.54 -10.23 11.30
C LEU A 72 -17.01 -10.66 11.24
#